data_AF-X1RU10-F1
#
_entry.id   AF-X1RU10-F1
#
_cell.length_a   1.000
_cell.length_b   1.000
_cell.length_c   1.000
_cell.angle_alpha   90.00
_cell.angle_beta   90.00
_cell.angle_gamma   90.00
#
_symmetry.space_group_name_H-M   'P 1'
#
loop_
_entity.id
_entity.type
_entity.pdbx_description
1 polymer ?
#
loop_
_entity_poly.entity_id
_entity_poly.type
_entity_poly.pdbx_seq_one_letter_code
_entity_poly.pdbx_strand_id
1 'polypeptide(L)'
;MYKEDGYNTNQAFMAVGDSQSIFLTDPPCLRGIDTRVRYGKLHFIAYFRSWDLWAGFPSNLAAIQLLKEYMASEIGAGDGELIAMSKGLHLYEYAWELAKTAARVL
;
A
#
# COMPACT_ATOMS: atom_id res chain seq x y z
N MET A 1 -13.50 -4.19 14.92
CA MET A 1 -13.36 -2.72 14.77
C MET A 1 -14.39 -2.09 13.84
N TYR A 2 -14.24 -1.98 12.51
CA TYR A 2 -15.23 -1.22 11.70
C TYR A 2 -16.68 -1.74 11.77
N LYS A 3 -16.87 -3.06 11.85
CA LYS A 3 -18.21 -3.67 12.03
C LYS A 3 -18.78 -3.50 13.45
N GLU A 4 -17.93 -3.28 14.45
CA GLU A 4 -18.29 -3.30 15.88
C GLU A 4 -18.36 -1.88 16.46
N ASP A 5 -17.34 -1.07 16.20
CA ASP A 5 -17.12 0.26 16.76
C ASP A 5 -17.52 1.39 15.79
N GLY A 6 -17.88 1.03 14.55
CA GLY A 6 -18.24 1.97 13.49
C GLY A 6 -17.05 2.61 12.77
N TYR A 7 -17.34 3.61 11.95
CA TYR A 7 -16.41 4.16 10.95
C TYR A 7 -15.57 5.36 11.40
N ASN A 8 -15.95 6.02 12.50
CA ASN A 8 -15.30 7.26 12.95
C ASN A 8 -14.11 6.96 13.87
N THR A 9 -13.09 6.30 13.33
CA THR A 9 -11.86 5.95 14.05
C THR A 9 -10.62 6.32 13.25
N ASN A 10 -9.58 6.75 13.96
CA ASN A 10 -8.24 7.00 13.44
C ASN A 10 -7.22 5.98 13.99
N GLN A 11 -7.70 4.85 14.53
CA GLN A 11 -6.86 3.82 15.16
C GLN A 11 -6.68 2.58 14.26
N ALA A 12 -7.27 2.62 13.07
CA ALA A 12 -7.42 1.48 12.17
C ALA A 12 -6.15 1.20 11.37
N PHE A 13 -5.18 0.51 11.98
CA PHE A 13 -3.85 0.33 11.41
C PHE A 13 -3.44 -1.13 11.29
N MET A 14 -3.02 -1.54 10.09
CA MET A 14 -2.39 -2.83 9.83
C MET A 14 -0.88 -2.67 9.84
N ALA A 15 -0.22 -3.11 10.91
CA ALA A 15 1.24 -3.11 11.00
C ALA A 15 1.83 -4.31 10.25
N VAL A 16 2.90 -4.08 9.48
CA VAL A 16 3.63 -5.14 8.78
C VAL A 16 5.05 -5.23 9.34
N GLY A 17 5.33 -6.35 10.01
CA GLY A 17 6.53 -6.55 10.79
C GLY A 17 6.50 -5.84 12.14
N ASP A 18 7.57 -6.02 12.90
CA ASP A 18 7.74 -5.61 14.29
C ASP A 18 9.17 -5.08 14.54
N SER A 19 9.55 -4.92 15.81
CA SER A 19 10.89 -4.49 16.19
C SER A 19 11.99 -5.48 15.81
N GLN A 20 11.67 -6.77 15.69
CA GLN A 20 12.63 -7.82 15.32
C GLN A 20 12.86 -7.89 13.81
N SER A 21 11.96 -7.30 13.02
CA SER A 21 12.06 -7.28 11.55
C SER A 21 13.36 -6.68 11.02
N ILE A 22 14.06 -5.86 11.80
CA ILE A 22 15.36 -5.29 11.41
C ILE A 22 16.47 -6.33 11.30
N PHE A 23 16.30 -7.50 11.93
CA PHE A 23 17.27 -8.60 11.93
C PHE A 23 17.00 -9.64 10.84
N LEU A 24 15.93 -9.47 10.05
CA LEU A 24 15.65 -10.32 8.90
C LEU A 24 16.64 -10.03 7.77
N THR A 25 17.05 -11.08 7.06
CA THR A 25 17.83 -10.93 5.81
C THR A 25 17.11 -10.02 4.82
N ASP A 26 15.80 -10.23 4.67
CA ASP A 26 14.92 -9.47 3.77
C ASP A 26 13.72 -8.94 4.56
N PRO A 27 13.84 -7.78 5.23
CA PRO A 27 12.73 -7.21 5.98
C PRO A 27 11.56 -6.84 5.05
N PRO A 28 10.30 -6.85 5.52
CA PRO A 28 9.17 -6.40 4.71
C PRO A 28 9.37 -4.98 4.16
N CYS A 29 9.12 -4.80 2.86
CA CYS A 29 9.14 -3.49 2.18
C CYS A 29 7.94 -2.64 2.57
N LEU A 30 6.72 -3.21 2.55
CA LEU A 30 5.54 -2.61 3.15
C LEU A 30 5.70 -2.64 4.67
N ARG A 31 5.47 -1.52 5.34
CA ARG A 31 5.59 -1.40 6.81
C ARG A 31 4.26 -1.17 7.52
N GLY A 32 3.27 -0.64 6.81
CA GLY A 32 1.92 -0.57 7.34
C GLY A 32 0.93 0.02 6.36
N ILE A 33 -0.33 -0.24 6.65
CA ILE A 33 -1.49 0.33 5.96
C ILE A 33 -2.40 0.91 7.03
N ASP A 34 -2.49 2.24 7.06
CA ASP A 34 -3.52 2.94 7.82
C ASP A 34 -4.81 2.98 6.98
N THR A 35 -5.96 2.92 7.64
CA THR A 35 -7.25 2.84 6.98
C THR A 35 -8.23 3.85 7.58
N ARG A 36 -9.12 4.39 6.75
CA ARG A 36 -10.22 5.24 7.24
C ARG A 36 -11.43 5.11 6.37
N VAL A 37 -12.60 5.11 6.99
CA VAL A 37 -13.87 5.21 6.27
C VAL A 37 -14.37 6.65 6.35
N ARG A 38 -14.48 7.32 5.21
CA ARG A 38 -15.00 8.69 5.08
C ARG A 38 -15.85 8.81 3.84
N TYR A 39 -16.91 9.62 3.91
CA TYR A 39 -17.85 9.83 2.81
C TYR A 39 -18.39 8.51 2.21
N GLY A 40 -18.62 7.52 3.07
CA GLY A 40 -19.10 6.19 2.67
C GLY A 40 -18.07 5.32 1.94
N LYS A 41 -16.78 5.69 1.93
CA LYS A 41 -15.72 4.98 1.22
C LYS A 41 -14.57 4.57 2.14
N LEU A 42 -13.97 3.41 1.89
CA LEU A 42 -12.78 2.92 2.58
C LEU A 42 -11.52 3.41 1.86
N HIS A 43 -10.69 4.18 2.55
CA HIS A 43 -9.41 4.68 2.04
C HIS A 43 -8.26 3.94 2.70
N PHE A 44 -7.23 3.62 1.92
CA PHE A 44 -5.98 3.05 2.41
C PHE A 44 -4.86 4.07 2.29
N ILE A 45 -3.99 4.11 3.30
CA ILE A 45 -2.76 4.89 3.33
C ILE A 45 -1.62 3.90 3.58
N ALA A 46 -0.91 3.53 2.53
CA ALA A 46 0.12 2.50 2.56
C ALA A 46 1.52 3.11 2.59
N TYR A 47 2.37 2.64 3.51
CA TYR A 47 3.76 3.08 3.62
C TYR A 47 4.75 1.96 3.33
N PHE A 48 5.62 2.20 2.34
CA PHE A 48 6.73 1.35 1.96
C PHE A 48 8.07 1.98 2.40
N ARG A 49 8.92 1.21 3.08
CA ARG A 49 10.28 1.68 3.43
C ARG A 49 11.25 1.67 2.25
N SER A 50 10.97 0.84 1.25
CA SER A 50 11.74 0.60 0.04
C SER A 50 10.77 0.05 -1.00
N TRP A 51 10.87 0.51 -2.24
CA TRP A 51 9.95 0.07 -3.28
C TRP A 51 10.60 0.10 -4.66
N ASP A 52 10.67 -1.07 -5.29
CA ASP A 52 11.05 -1.20 -6.70
C ASP A 52 9.93 -0.65 -7.58
N LEU A 53 10.20 0.44 -8.28
CA LEU A 53 9.26 1.15 -9.15
C LEU A 53 8.79 0.31 -10.35
N TRP A 54 9.62 -0.63 -10.84
CA TRP A 54 9.31 -1.36 -12.06
C TRP A 54 8.61 -2.68 -11.79
N ALA A 55 9.24 -3.55 -11.00
CA ALA A 55 8.69 -4.88 -10.77
C ALA A 55 7.69 -4.89 -9.60
N GLY A 56 8.07 -4.29 -8.46
CA GLY A 56 7.30 -4.36 -7.22
C GLY A 56 6.06 -3.48 -7.23
N PHE A 57 6.21 -2.21 -7.62
CA PHE A 57 5.17 -1.18 -7.59
C PHE A 57 3.83 -1.60 -8.20
N PRO A 58 3.75 -2.02 -9.48
CA PRO A 58 2.47 -2.35 -10.10
C PRO A 58 1.79 -3.54 -9.39
N SER A 59 2.56 -4.60 -9.11
CA SER A 59 2.05 -5.83 -8.48
C SER A 59 1.58 -5.59 -7.05
N ASN A 60 2.31 -4.79 -6.28
CA ASN A 60 1.96 -4.47 -4.90
C ASN A 60 0.68 -3.61 -4.83
N LEU A 61 0.56 -2.59 -5.69
CA LEU A 61 -0.65 -1.77 -5.73
C LEU A 61 -1.88 -2.56 -6.16
N ALA A 62 -1.74 -3.46 -7.15
CA ALA A 62 -2.83 -4.32 -7.58
C ALA A 62 -3.33 -5.21 -6.42
N ALA A 63 -2.40 -5.88 -5.70
CA ALA A 63 -2.75 -6.72 -4.57
C ALA A 63 -3.41 -5.92 -3.42
N ILE A 64 -2.90 -4.73 -3.12
CA ILE A 64 -3.46 -3.86 -2.07
C ILE A 64 -4.84 -3.33 -2.48
N GLN A 65 -5.05 -3.00 -3.75
CA GLN A 65 -6.37 -2.60 -4.26
C GLN A 65 -7.39 -3.72 -4.07
N LEU A 66 -7.05 -4.96 -4.43
CA LEU A 66 -7.93 -6.12 -4.22
C LEU A 66 -8.25 -6.32 -2.73
N LEU A 67 -7.27 -6.17 -1.84
CA LEU A 67 -7.50 -6.24 -0.40
C LEU A 67 -8.46 -5.14 0.08
N LYS A 68 -8.29 -3.91 -0.39
CA LYS A 68 -9.15 -2.77 -0.03
C LYS A 68 -10.58 -3.00 -0.52
N GLU A 69 -10.77 -3.43 -1.76
CA GLU A 69 -12.10 -3.74 -2.32
C GLU A 69 -12.78 -4.86 -1.53
N TYR A 70 -12.03 -5.92 -1.20
CA TYR A 70 -12.52 -7.00 -0.36
C TYR A 70 -12.98 -6.48 1.01
N MET A 71 -12.13 -5.74 1.71
CA MET A 71 -12.46 -5.17 3.01
C MET A 71 -13.63 -4.17 2.95
N ALA A 72 -13.69 -3.35 1.90
CA ALA A 72 -14.78 -2.41 1.68
C ALA A 72 -16.12 -3.15 1.53
N SER A 73 -16.13 -4.22 0.73
CA SER A 73 -17.32 -5.06 0.54
C SER A 73 -17.79 -5.71 1.84
N GLU A 74 -16.85 -6.21 2.65
CA GLU A 74 -17.14 -6.83 3.93
C GLU A 74 -17.78 -5.87 4.93
N ILE A 75 -17.41 -4.59 4.91
CA ILE A 75 -17.92 -3.60 5.86
C ILE A 75 -19.06 -2.75 5.30
N GLY A 76 -19.49 -2.96 4.05
CA GLY A 76 -20.53 -2.17 3.38
C GLY A 76 -20.10 -0.74 3.01
N ALA A 77 -18.81 -0.52 2.78
CA ALA A 77 -18.27 0.75 2.29
C ALA A 77 -17.95 0.69 0.79
N GLY A 78 -17.92 1.84 0.12
CA GLY A 78 -17.45 1.95 -1.26
C GLY A 78 -15.93 1.96 -1.37
N ASP A 79 -15.42 1.78 -2.59
CA ASP A 79 -13.99 1.91 -2.86
C ASP A 79 -13.54 3.38 -2.82
N GLY A 80 -12.58 3.66 -1.93
CA GLY A 80 -11.97 4.97 -1.74
C GLY A 80 -10.59 5.07 -2.36
N GLU A 81 -9.81 6.04 -1.91
CA GLU A 81 -8.45 6.26 -2.43
C GLU A 81 -7.45 5.25 -1.85
N LEU A 82 -6.45 4.91 -2.65
CA LEU A 82 -5.22 4.27 -2.20
C LEU A 82 -4.09 5.28 -2.27
N ILE A 83 -3.69 5.80 -1.10
CA ILE A 83 -2.63 6.78 -0.96
C ILE A 83 -1.36 6.03 -0.57
N ALA A 84 -0.45 5.85 -1.54
CA ALA A 84 0.81 5.15 -1.31
C ALA A 84 1.97 6.13 -1.14
N MET A 85 2.82 5.87 -0.15
CA MET A 85 4.05 6.62 0.10
C MET A 85 5.22 5.67 0.23
N SER A 86 6.38 6.09 -0.27
CA SER A 86 7.62 5.32 -0.14
C SER A 86 8.78 6.21 0.29
N LYS A 87 9.55 5.73 1.25
CA LYS A 87 10.82 6.37 1.64
C LYS A 87 11.91 6.15 0.58
N GLY A 88 11.89 5.00 -0.09
CA GLY A 88 12.94 4.57 -1.00
C GLY A 88 12.35 4.00 -2.28
N LEU A 89 11.60 4.83 -3.01
CA LEU A 89 11.20 4.48 -4.37
C LEU A 89 12.44 4.53 -5.26
N HIS A 90 12.76 3.41 -5.90
CA HIS A 90 13.96 3.27 -6.70
C HIS A 90 13.68 2.48 -7.97
N LEU A 91 14.56 2.65 -8.94
CA LEU A 91 14.57 1.85 -10.15
C LEU A 91 15.94 1.21 -10.32
N TYR A 92 15.95 -0.10 -10.58
CA TYR A 92 17.18 -0.83 -10.86
C TYR A 92 17.69 -0.53 -12.27
N GLU A 93 19.03 -0.57 -12.42
CA GLU A 93 19.72 -0.28 -13.68
C GLU A 93 19.17 -1.08 -14.87
N TYR A 94 18.91 -2.38 -14.67
CA TYR A 94 18.41 -3.24 -15.73
C TYR A 94 17.04 -2.82 -16.29
N ALA A 95 16.26 -2.04 -15.55
CA ALA A 95 14.91 -1.62 -15.92
C ALA A 95 14.87 -0.21 -16.52
N TRP A 96 16.01 0.48 -16.61
CA TRP A 96 16.07 1.89 -17.00
C TRP A 96 15.60 2.12 -18.45
N GLU A 97 16.03 1.28 -19.39
CA GLU A 97 15.62 1.38 -20.80
C GLU A 97 14.12 1.08 -21.00
N LEU A 98 13.60 0.11 -20.26
CA LEU A 98 12.16 -0.19 -20.28
C LEU A 98 11.35 0.97 -19.70
N ALA A 99 11.82 1.58 -18.62
CA ALA A 99 11.14 2.71 -18.00
C ALA A 99 11.16 3.97 -18.86
N LYS A 100 12.27 4.29 -19.53
CA LYS A 100 12.32 5.38 -20.52
C LYS A 100 11.29 5.16 -21.64
N THR A 101 11.24 3.94 -22.16
CA THR A 101 10.29 3.55 -23.20
C THR A 101 8.84 3.74 -22.73
N ALA A 102 8.50 3.25 -21.53
CA ALA A 102 7.15 3.40 -20.98
C ALA A 102 6.79 4.85 -20.65
N ALA A 103 7.73 5.63 -20.12
CA ALA A 103 7.56 7.05 -19.81
C ALA A 103 7.54 7.94 -21.06
N ARG A 104 7.92 7.40 -22.23
CA ARG A 104 8.08 8.14 -23.50
C ARG A 104 9.06 9.29 -23.36
N VAL A 105 10.12 9.08 -22.58
CA VAL A 105 11.23 10.02 -22.42
C VAL A 105 12.37 9.47 -23.26
N LEU A 106 12.57 10.06 -24.45
CA LEU A 106 13.66 9.75 -25.38
C LEU A 106 14.94 10.47 -24.96
#